data_AF-A0A318TF31-F1
#
_entry.id   AF-A0A318TF31-F1
#
_cell.length_a   1.000
_cell.length_b   1.000
_cell.length_c   1.000
_cell.angle_alpha   90.00
_cell.angle_beta   90.00
_cell.angle_gamma   90.00
#
_symmetry.space_group_name_H-M   'P 1'
#
loop_
_entity.id
_entity.type
_entity.pdbx_description
1 polymer ?
#
loop_
_entity_poly.entity_id
_entity_poly.type
_entity_poly.pdbx_seq_one_letter_code
_entity_poly.pdbx_strand_id
1 'polypeptide(L)'
;MKRNAILYLATFLILIPVDFLFLGTIAKNFFTEQVGTMLGEVRLLPAVLFYLLYVFGVLVFVNGAPDATWQSALTKGALFGLFCYATFELTAMSLLKHWTWPVVALDISWGAFMTAVSATLALLVADWLAPRA
;
A
#
# COMPACT_ATOMS: atom_id res chain seq x y z
N MET A 1 -18.76 9.66 -10.34
CA MET A 1 -19.10 8.39 -9.66
C MET A 1 -18.52 7.16 -10.36
N LYS A 2 -18.82 6.90 -11.65
CA LYS A 2 -18.29 5.73 -12.38
C LYS A 2 -16.75 5.64 -12.41
N ARG A 3 -16.06 6.76 -12.69
CA ARG A 3 -14.59 6.82 -12.73
C ARG A 3 -13.92 6.48 -11.40
N ASN A 4 -14.46 6.98 -10.28
CA ASN A 4 -13.90 6.70 -8.95
C ASN A 4 -14.02 5.21 -8.59
N ALA A 5 -15.09 4.55 -9.02
CA ALA A 5 -15.23 3.10 -8.87
C ALA A 5 -14.18 2.34 -9.70
N ILE A 6 -13.91 2.78 -10.94
CA ILE A 6 -12.84 2.22 -11.78
C ILE A 6 -11.47 2.41 -11.12
N LEU A 7 -11.17 3.61 -10.62
CA LEU A 7 -9.92 3.89 -9.91
C LEU A 7 -9.73 3.01 -8.67
N TYR A 8 -10.78 2.89 -7.85
CA TYR A 8 -10.76 2.07 -6.65
C TYR A 8 -10.49 0.61 -6.99
N LEU A 9 -11.26 0.04 -7.94
CA LEU A 9 -11.10 -1.36 -8.36
C LEU A 9 -9.75 -1.61 -9.02
N ALA A 10 -9.27 -0.69 -9.86
CA ALA A 10 -7.95 -0.82 -10.49
C ALA A 10 -6.83 -0.77 -9.43
N THR A 11 -6.91 0.14 -8.47
CA THR A 11 -5.93 0.22 -7.37
C THR A 11 -5.96 -1.06 -6.54
N PHE A 12 -7.15 -1.54 -6.17
CA PHE A 12 -7.35 -2.79 -5.43
C PHE A 12 -6.73 -4.00 -6.15
N LEU A 13 -7.02 -4.16 -7.44
CA LEU A 13 -6.58 -5.30 -8.25
C LEU A 13 -5.08 -5.26 -8.60
N ILE A 14 -4.45 -4.08 -8.55
CA ILE A 14 -3.01 -3.94 -8.79
C ILE A 14 -2.24 -4.14 -7.47
N LEU A 15 -2.67 -3.45 -6.40
CA LEU A 15 -1.95 -3.44 -5.15
C LEU A 15 -1.96 -4.81 -4.47
N ILE A 16 -3.14 -5.39 -4.30
CA ILE A 16 -3.32 -6.56 -3.43
C ILE A 16 -2.58 -7.79 -3.96
N PRO A 17 -2.71 -8.21 -5.23
CA PRO A 17 -2.03 -9.41 -5.70
C PRO A 17 -0.50 -9.30 -5.61
N VAL A 18 0.05 -8.13 -5.89
CA VAL A 18 1.49 -7.89 -5.82
C VAL A 18 1.97 -7.87 -4.36
N ASP A 19 1.19 -7.28 -3.47
CA ASP A 19 1.50 -7.25 -2.04
C ASP A 19 1.43 -8.65 -1.42
N PHE A 20 0.43 -9.46 -1.78
CA PHE A 20 0.35 -10.86 -1.37
C PHE A 20 1.52 -11.69 -1.89
N LEU A 21 1.99 -11.43 -3.11
CA LEU A 21 3.18 -12.08 -3.64
C LEU A 21 4.42 -11.71 -2.82
N PHE A 22 4.60 -10.44 -2.50
CA PHE A 22 5.69 -9.97 -1.63
C PHE A 22 5.63 -10.61 -0.24
N LEU A 23 4.46 -10.58 0.40
CA LEU A 23 4.25 -11.17 1.72
C LEU A 23 4.51 -12.68 1.71
N GLY A 24 4.06 -13.39 0.67
CA GLY A 24 4.19 -14.84 0.54
C GLY A 24 5.60 -15.32 0.20
N THR A 25 6.45 -14.47 -0.39
CA THR A 25 7.77 -14.86 -0.90
C THR A 25 8.92 -14.16 -0.20
N ILE A 26 9.01 -12.84 -0.31
CA ILE A 26 10.12 -12.02 0.16
C ILE A 26 9.98 -11.76 1.67
N ALA A 27 8.80 -11.32 2.09
CA ALA A 27 8.58 -10.94 3.49
C ALA A 27 8.50 -12.16 4.40
N LYS A 28 7.90 -13.28 3.96
CA LYS A 28 7.64 -14.45 4.82
C LYS A 28 8.86 -14.92 5.59
N ASN A 29 9.96 -15.23 4.89
CA ASN A 29 11.16 -15.76 5.53
C ASN A 29 11.86 -14.67 6.35
N PHE A 30 11.96 -13.46 5.79
CA PHE A 30 12.62 -12.34 6.44
C PHE A 30 11.93 -11.92 7.75
N PHE A 31 10.61 -11.77 7.76
CA PHE A 31 9.85 -11.43 8.97
C PHE A 31 9.85 -12.59 9.97
N THR A 32 9.78 -13.84 9.51
CA THR A 32 9.87 -14.99 10.43
C THR A 32 11.24 -15.06 11.11
N GLU A 33 12.33 -14.75 10.40
CA GLU A 33 13.68 -14.72 10.96
C GLU A 33 13.90 -13.54 11.93
N GLN A 34 13.37 -12.36 11.59
CA GLN A 34 13.63 -11.13 12.36
C GLN A 34 12.65 -10.93 13.53
N VAL A 35 11.37 -11.28 13.33
CA VAL A 35 10.27 -10.99 14.26
C VAL A 35 9.78 -12.26 14.98
N GLY A 36 9.95 -13.42 14.34
CA GLY A 36 9.82 -14.76 14.94
C GLY A 36 8.62 -14.94 15.87
N THR A 37 8.91 -15.15 17.15
CA THR A 37 7.93 -15.53 18.19
C THR A 37 6.86 -14.49 18.48
N MET A 38 6.96 -13.27 17.93
CA MET A 38 5.91 -12.25 18.06
C MET A 38 4.79 -12.39 17.02
N LEU A 39 5.01 -13.12 15.93
CA LEU A 39 3.99 -13.32 14.90
C LEU A 39 2.91 -14.27 15.43
N GLY A 40 1.69 -13.75 15.52
CA GLY A 40 0.50 -14.53 15.85
C GLY A 40 -0.23 -15.06 14.61
N GLU A 41 -1.38 -15.70 14.83
CA GLU A 41 -2.26 -16.12 13.75
C GLU A 41 -2.82 -14.92 12.97
N VAL A 42 -2.90 -15.06 11.65
CA VAL A 42 -3.45 -14.02 10.77
C VAL A 42 -4.94 -13.86 11.05
N ARG A 43 -5.31 -12.67 11.54
CA ARG A 43 -6.72 -12.30 11.73
C ARG A 43 -7.28 -11.73 10.42
N LEU A 44 -8.11 -12.52 9.74
CA LEU A 44 -8.64 -12.18 8.42
C LEU A 44 -9.45 -10.88 8.40
N LEU A 45 -10.33 -10.65 9.39
CA LEU A 45 -11.20 -9.48 9.40
C LEU A 45 -10.40 -8.15 9.46
N PRO A 46 -9.45 -7.95 10.39
CA PRO A 46 -8.57 -6.78 10.36
C PRO A 46 -7.79 -6.61 9.06
N ALA A 47 -7.28 -7.70 8.48
CA ALA A 47 -6.53 -7.65 7.23
C ALA A 47 -7.39 -7.17 6.05
N VAL A 48 -8.60 -7.69 5.90
CA VAL A 48 -9.54 -7.26 4.86
C VAL A 48 -9.93 -5.79 5.06
N LEU A 49 -10.23 -5.38 6.29
CA LEU A 49 -10.56 -3.98 6.59
C LEU A 49 -9.40 -3.04 6.26
N PHE A 50 -8.16 -3.42 6.59
CA PHE A 50 -6.96 -2.67 6.22
C PHE A 50 -6.91 -2.43 4.71
N TYR A 51 -6.97 -3.47 3.87
CA TYR A 51 -6.85 -3.30 2.43
C TYR A 51 -7.97 -2.43 1.85
N LEU A 52 -9.22 -2.62 2.29
CA LEU A 52 -10.35 -1.82 1.81
C LEU A 52 -10.20 -0.34 2.17
N LEU A 53 -9.79 -0.04 3.41
CA LEU A 53 -9.55 1.32 3.89
C LEU A 53 -8.32 1.95 3.25
N TYR A 54 -7.26 1.17 3.06
CA TYR A 54 -6.02 1.64 2.47
C TYR A 54 -6.22 2.09 1.03
N VAL A 55 -6.89 1.25 0.21
CA VAL A 55 -7.23 1.59 -1.18
C VAL A 55 -8.17 2.80 -1.23
N PHE A 56 -9.09 2.93 -0.28
CA PHE A 56 -9.93 4.12 -0.16
C PHE A 56 -9.11 5.38 0.13
N GLY A 57 -8.13 5.28 1.03
CA GLY A 57 -7.17 6.36 1.30
C GLY A 57 -6.38 6.76 0.06
N VAL A 58 -5.86 5.79 -0.71
CA VAL A 58 -5.18 6.06 -1.99
C VAL A 58 -6.09 6.82 -2.96
N LEU A 59 -7.34 6.39 -3.09
CA LEU A 59 -8.31 7.11 -3.92
C LEU A 59 -8.49 8.56 -3.45
N VAL A 60 -8.70 8.79 -2.16
CA VAL A 60 -9.01 10.14 -1.62
C VAL A 60 -7.78 11.06 -1.68
N PHE A 61 -6.61 10.58 -1.29
CA PHE A 61 -5.43 11.43 -1.07
C PHE A 61 -4.45 11.44 -2.25
N VAL A 62 -4.52 10.48 -3.17
CA VAL A 62 -3.51 10.31 -4.24
C VAL A 62 -4.08 10.58 -5.63
N ASN A 63 -5.05 9.78 -6.09
CA ASN A 63 -5.40 9.72 -7.53
C ASN A 63 -6.88 10.04 -7.86
N GLY A 64 -7.74 10.28 -6.87
CA GLY A 64 -9.16 10.57 -7.06
C GLY A 64 -9.48 12.03 -7.43
N ALA A 65 -8.50 12.94 -7.33
CA ALA A 65 -8.67 14.33 -7.72
C ALA A 65 -8.86 14.47 -9.25
N PRO A 66 -9.78 15.32 -9.76
CA PRO A 66 -10.03 15.47 -11.19
C PRO A 66 -8.80 15.91 -12.00
N ASP A 67 -7.90 16.65 -11.39
CA ASP A 67 -6.66 17.20 -11.95
C ASP A 67 -5.44 16.31 -11.68
N ALA A 68 -5.60 15.14 -11.05
CA ALA A 68 -4.48 14.25 -10.72
C ALA A 68 -3.66 13.90 -11.98
N THR A 69 -2.37 14.19 -12.00
CA THR A 69 -1.48 13.73 -13.08
C THR A 69 -0.77 12.44 -12.68
N TRP A 70 -0.16 11.73 -13.63
CA TRP A 70 0.66 10.56 -13.29
C TRP A 70 1.83 10.93 -12.37
N GLN A 71 2.43 12.11 -12.54
CA GLN A 71 3.49 12.61 -11.65
C GLN A 71 2.94 12.86 -10.24
N SER A 72 1.76 13.49 -10.14
CA SER A 72 1.11 13.71 -8.84
C SER A 72 0.75 12.38 -8.18
N ALA A 73 0.24 11.40 -8.93
CA ALA A 73 -0.11 10.08 -8.39
C ALA A 73 1.14 9.33 -7.91
N LEU A 74 2.23 9.40 -8.66
CA LEU A 74 3.50 8.80 -8.29
C LEU A 74 4.05 9.42 -6.99
N THR A 75 4.14 10.75 -6.93
CA THR A 75 4.70 11.45 -5.76
C THR A 75 3.81 11.35 -4.53
N LYS A 76 2.50 11.62 -4.68
CA LYS A 76 1.55 11.51 -3.56
C LYS A 76 1.40 10.05 -3.11
N GLY A 77 1.45 9.09 -4.03
CA GLY A 77 1.41 7.67 -3.70
C GLY A 77 2.63 7.24 -2.90
N ALA A 78 3.83 7.67 -3.32
CA ALA A 78 5.06 7.41 -2.58
C ALA A 78 5.01 8.00 -1.17
N LEU A 79 4.57 9.26 -1.03
CA LEU A 79 4.43 9.91 0.27
C LEU A 79 3.36 9.27 1.16
N PHE A 80 2.19 8.93 0.59
CA PHE A 80 1.12 8.28 1.33
C PHE A 80 1.56 6.90 1.84
N GLY A 81 2.20 6.10 0.98
CA GLY A 81 2.81 4.83 1.36
C GLY A 81 3.86 4.98 2.44
N LEU A 82 4.81 5.90 2.25
CA LEU A 82 5.84 6.24 3.23
C LEU A 82 5.23 6.56 4.60
N PHE A 83 4.26 7.47 4.68
CA PHE A 83 3.70 7.87 5.97
C PHE A 83 2.91 6.75 6.64
N CYS A 84 2.08 6.02 5.91
CA CYS A 84 1.31 4.92 6.49
C CYS A 84 2.21 3.81 7.05
N TYR A 85 3.17 3.35 6.25
CA TYR A 85 4.07 2.27 6.65
C TYR A 85 5.04 2.75 7.74
N ALA A 86 5.61 3.96 7.62
CA ALA A 86 6.49 4.49 8.66
C ALA A 86 5.76 4.69 9.99
N THR A 87 4.48 5.11 9.97
CA THR A 87 3.70 5.24 11.20
C THR A 87 3.58 3.90 11.93
N PHE A 88 3.29 2.81 11.21
CA PHE A 88 3.22 1.48 11.81
C PHE A 88 4.61 0.99 12.24
N GLU A 89 5.57 0.96 11.33
CA GLU A 89 6.90 0.38 11.55
C GLU A 89 7.70 1.08 12.64
N LEU A 90 7.71 2.43 12.66
CA LEU A 90 8.45 3.17 13.68
C LEU A 90 7.75 3.07 15.06
N THR A 91 6.42 3.02 15.09
CA THR A 91 5.69 2.79 16.34
C THR A 91 5.95 1.38 16.86
N ALA A 92 5.88 0.37 15.99
CA ALA A 92 6.19 -1.01 16.33
C ALA A 92 7.63 -1.13 16.85
N MET A 93 8.60 -0.49 16.19
CA MET A 93 10.00 -0.48 16.64
C MET A 93 10.21 0.20 17.99
N SER A 94 9.38 1.20 18.33
CA SER A 94 9.45 1.85 19.65
C SER A 94 8.87 1.00 20.79
N LEU A 95 7.99 0.03 20.47
CA LEU A 95 7.23 -0.74 21.47
C LEU A 95 7.63 -2.22 21.55
N LEU A 96 8.10 -2.82 20.46
CA LEU A 96 8.32 -4.26 20.32
C LEU A 96 9.82 -4.60 20.37
N LYS A 97 10.18 -5.58 21.20
CA LYS A 97 11.59 -5.94 21.51
C LYS A 97 12.41 -6.50 20.34
N HIS A 98 11.78 -7.03 19.31
CA HIS A 98 12.47 -7.74 18.21
C HIS A 98 12.22 -7.10 16.85
N TRP A 99 11.78 -5.83 16.82
CA TRP A 99 11.66 -5.09 15.58
C TRP A 99 13.01 -4.48 15.19
N THR A 100 13.51 -4.79 13.99
CA THR A 100 14.86 -4.40 13.56
C THR A 100 14.81 -3.36 12.42
N TRP A 101 15.83 -2.50 12.33
CA TRP A 101 15.94 -1.50 11.25
C TRP A 101 15.81 -2.08 9.84
N PRO A 102 16.36 -3.28 9.53
CA PRO A 102 16.14 -3.91 8.22
C PRO A 102 14.67 -4.19 7.90
N VAL A 103 13.86 -4.61 8.87
CA VAL A 103 12.40 -4.81 8.70
C VAL A 103 11.71 -3.49 8.42
N VAL A 104 11.99 -2.48 9.26
CA VAL A 104 11.45 -1.12 9.12
C VAL A 104 11.77 -0.52 7.75
N ALA A 105 13.04 -0.56 7.35
CA ALA A 105 13.47 0.03 6.09
C ALA A 105 12.88 -0.71 4.87
N LEU A 106 12.81 -2.05 4.93
CA LEU A 106 12.24 -2.86 3.86
C LEU A 106 10.75 -2.54 3.68
N ASP A 107 9.97 -2.57 4.77
CA ASP A 107 8.52 -2.44 4.69
C ASP A 107 8.10 -1.01 4.33
N ILE A 108 8.78 0.01 4.87
CA ILE A 108 8.57 1.41 4.47
C ILE A 108 8.87 1.60 2.98
N SER A 109 10.00 1.08 2.50
CA SER A 109 10.41 1.25 1.10
C SER A 109 9.43 0.54 0.16
N TRP A 110 8.99 -0.67 0.55
CA TRP A 110 8.00 -1.44 -0.18
C TRP A 110 6.65 -0.72 -0.22
N GLY A 111 6.15 -0.25 0.93
CA GLY A 111 4.90 0.48 1.04
C GLY A 111 4.88 1.77 0.21
N ALA A 112 5.96 2.55 0.24
CA ALA A 112 6.11 3.74 -0.60
C ALA A 112 6.10 3.38 -2.09
N PHE A 113 6.93 2.40 -2.51
CA PHE A 113 7.03 1.98 -3.90
C PHE A 113 5.71 1.42 -4.44
N MET A 114 5.10 0.48 -3.73
CA MET A 114 3.89 -0.19 -4.18
C MET A 114 2.70 0.75 -4.25
N THR A 115 2.58 1.70 -3.33
CA THR A 115 1.51 2.69 -3.35
C THR A 115 1.69 3.66 -4.52
N ALA A 116 2.92 4.11 -4.78
CA ALA A 116 3.23 4.97 -5.92
C ALA A 116 2.91 4.29 -7.25
N VAL A 117 3.37 3.06 -7.44
CA VAL A 117 3.15 2.28 -8.68
C VAL A 117 1.67 1.97 -8.86
N SER A 118 1.00 1.44 -7.82
CA SER A 118 -0.41 1.05 -7.91
C SER A 118 -1.31 2.24 -8.19
N ALA A 119 -1.10 3.37 -7.50
CA ALA A 119 -1.88 4.57 -7.71
C ALA A 119 -1.69 5.16 -9.11
N THR A 120 -0.46 5.12 -9.63
CA THR A 120 -0.13 5.61 -10.98
C THR A 120 -0.73 4.72 -12.06
N LEU A 121 -0.54 3.40 -11.98
CA LEU A 121 -1.09 2.46 -12.95
C LEU A 121 -2.62 2.48 -12.93
N ALA A 122 -3.25 2.54 -11.75
CA ALA A 122 -4.69 2.66 -11.64
C ALA A 122 -5.21 3.96 -12.27
N LEU A 123 -4.47 5.07 -12.12
CA LEU A 123 -4.81 6.33 -12.76
C LEU A 123 -4.77 6.23 -14.28
N LEU A 124 -3.71 5.62 -14.84
CA LEU A 124 -3.57 5.41 -16.28
C LEU A 124 -4.67 4.50 -16.84
N VAL A 125 -5.03 3.44 -16.12
CA VAL A 125 -6.15 2.55 -16.47
C VAL A 125 -7.47 3.31 -16.47
N ALA A 126 -7.71 4.14 -15.45
CA ALA A 126 -8.93 4.94 -15.36
C ALA A 126 -9.00 6.02 -16.44
N ASP A 127 -7.87 6.66 -16.79
CA ASP A 127 -7.81 7.63 -17.87
C ASP A 127 -8.03 6.97 -19.25
N TRP A 128 -7.63 5.71 -19.43
CA TRP A 128 -7.92 4.93 -20.64
C TRP A 128 -9.39 4.47 -20.73
N LEU A 129 -9.96 3.93 -19.66
CA LEU A 129 -11.33 3.40 -19.63
C LEU A 129 -12.41 4.48 -19.50
N ALA A 130 -12.10 5.59 -18.83
CA ALA A 130 -13.01 6.69 -18.57
C ALA A 130 -12.26 8.03 -18.65
N PRO A 131 -11.95 8.49 -19.88
CA PRO A 131 -11.25 9.75 -20.10
C PRO A 131 -11.96 10.92 -19.43
N ARG A 132 -11.18 11.91 -19.00
CA ARG A 132 -11.70 13.17 -18.45
C ARG A 132 -12.37 13.94 -19.58
N ALA A 133 -13.63 14.32 -19.38
CA ALA A 133 -14.40 15.14 -20.32
C ALA A 133 -13.83 16.56 -20.40
#